data_AF-A0A6P4ZNP9-F1
#
_entry.id   AF-A0A6P4ZNP9-F1
#
_cell.length_a   1.000
_cell.length_b   1.000
_cell.length_c   1.000
_cell.angle_alpha   90.00
_cell.angle_beta   90.00
_cell.angle_gamma   90.00
#
_symmetry.space_group_name_H-M   'P 1'
#
loop_
_entity.id
_entity.type
_entity.pdbx_description
1 polymer ?
#
loop_
_entity_poly.entity_id
_entity_poly.type
_entity_poly.pdbx_seq_one_letter_code
_entity_poly.pdbx_strand_id
1 'polypeptide(L)'
;MGRARRNSPKTTPAPTLVTKKHTPQTARPVIQQNSHRYYISQYYPVSPPGDSHWEDMGSGDAELVVGTGSPPVHHKQNKPVSLSFDFKFYGHFIRNISISTRGYINTGPYPSYVTDTQYIAPLSDPRLDSSLDKFASVRYKDSGTSFTVEWNRLYLTNQTKLGPFIFQTTLIKDGRIVFAYKEAPSRLIDDTMRDVKVGVSDAYIPSLVLDGEKPVIEYHRVELGLEKVHSNAVVILVPQQTCGELRGCSSCINSSIVDFECGWCQKVNRCSDGNDWLTASWRDAACDDLVTCGELRGCSSCINSSIVDFECGWCQKVNRCSDGNDWLTASWRDAACDDLAKSPPCLSITRSNLTTFFPRTSVTTSTPTLAPASSSGLFVLTTNESRPTPGRAFTLSPQRVTPGPNLFSVSELPRNNHRTQRTIGTNVIVGILVGIVILIAIVAWTVHVCSKMKAEADVVVVQI
;
A
#
# COMPACT_ATOMS: atom_id res chain seq x y z
N MET A 1 -90.59 -41.51 0.46
CA MET A 1 -90.80 -40.15 1.00
C MET A 1 -90.41 -40.14 2.48
N GLY A 2 -89.21 -39.66 2.82
CA GLY A 2 -88.72 -39.58 4.20
C GLY A 2 -88.29 -38.14 4.51
N ARG A 3 -89.00 -37.48 5.41
CA ARG A 3 -88.80 -36.07 5.77
C ARG A 3 -87.88 -36.02 7.00
N ALA A 4 -86.59 -35.79 6.78
CA ALA A 4 -85.59 -35.66 7.85
C ALA A 4 -85.53 -34.22 8.39
N ARG A 5 -85.49 -34.12 9.72
CA ARG A 5 -85.52 -32.90 10.53
C ARG A 5 -84.28 -32.03 10.29
N ARG A 6 -84.51 -30.71 10.20
CA ARG A 6 -83.51 -29.64 10.04
C ARG A 6 -82.96 -29.26 11.43
N ASN A 7 -81.66 -29.44 11.67
CA ASN A 7 -80.95 -28.89 12.82
C ASN A 7 -80.21 -27.60 12.40
N SER A 8 -80.30 -26.58 13.26
CA SER A 8 -79.75 -25.24 13.10
C SER A 8 -78.21 -25.18 13.07
N PRO A 9 -77.60 -24.17 12.42
CA PRO A 9 -76.15 -24.08 12.23
C PRO A 9 -75.43 -23.60 13.49
N LYS A 10 -74.30 -24.26 13.80
CA LYS A 10 -73.38 -23.93 14.90
C LYS A 10 -72.21 -23.13 14.32
N THR A 11 -72.06 -21.89 14.77
CA THR A 11 -71.03 -20.93 14.34
C THR A 11 -69.65 -21.32 14.88
N THR A 12 -68.66 -21.49 14.00
CA THR A 12 -67.26 -21.78 14.33
C THR A 12 -66.46 -20.47 14.51
N PRO A 13 -65.65 -20.30 15.58
CA PRO A 13 -64.81 -19.11 15.76
C PRO A 13 -63.54 -19.17 14.90
N ALA A 14 -63.12 -17.99 14.42
CA ALA A 14 -61.95 -17.76 13.57
C ALA A 14 -60.60 -17.96 14.32
N PRO A 15 -59.49 -18.24 13.61
CA PRO A 15 -58.20 -18.55 14.23
C PRO A 15 -57.48 -17.29 14.75
N THR A 16 -56.99 -17.37 15.98
CA THR A 16 -56.23 -16.34 16.69
C THR A 16 -54.84 -16.12 16.08
N LEU A 17 -54.51 -14.86 15.78
CA LEU A 17 -53.20 -14.41 15.30
C LEU A 17 -52.17 -14.50 16.45
N VAL A 18 -51.22 -15.44 16.36
CA VAL A 18 -50.09 -15.53 17.31
C VAL A 18 -49.06 -14.48 16.94
N THR A 19 -49.01 -13.39 17.71
CA THR A 19 -47.93 -12.40 17.68
C THR A 19 -46.66 -13.02 18.26
N LYS A 20 -45.67 -13.32 17.41
CA LYS A 20 -44.32 -13.69 17.86
C LYS A 20 -43.68 -12.46 18.50
N LYS A 21 -43.57 -12.46 19.83
CA LYS A 21 -42.72 -11.52 20.58
C LYS A 21 -41.29 -11.62 20.04
N HIS A 22 -40.76 -10.49 19.61
CA HIS A 22 -39.36 -10.32 19.23
C HIS A 22 -38.53 -10.47 20.51
N THR A 23 -37.90 -11.63 20.67
CA THR A 23 -36.87 -11.83 21.70
C THR A 23 -35.68 -10.94 21.33
N PRO A 24 -35.10 -10.17 22.27
CA PRO A 24 -33.92 -9.37 21.99
C PRO A 24 -32.79 -10.30 21.53
N GLN A 25 -32.23 -10.01 20.36
CA GLN A 25 -31.01 -10.65 19.86
C GLN A 25 -29.92 -10.46 20.92
N THR A 26 -29.60 -11.54 21.62
CA THR A 26 -28.47 -11.57 22.55
C THR A 26 -27.20 -11.19 21.79
N ALA A 27 -26.45 -10.25 22.36
CA ALA A 27 -25.28 -9.57 21.80
C ALA A 27 -24.32 -10.49 21.01
N ARG A 28 -23.71 -9.95 19.94
CA ARG A 28 -22.64 -10.60 19.14
C ARG A 28 -21.25 -10.34 19.76
N PRO A 29 -20.57 -11.34 20.36
CA PRO A 29 -19.11 -11.28 20.55
C PRO A 29 -18.46 -12.50 19.85
N VAL A 30 -17.32 -12.44 19.18
CA VAL A 30 -16.06 -11.72 19.47
C VAL A 30 -15.50 -11.17 18.15
N ILE A 31 -15.16 -9.87 18.15
CA ILE A 31 -14.42 -9.20 17.08
C ILE A 31 -12.94 -9.35 17.42
N GLN A 32 -12.22 -10.21 16.69
CA GLN A 32 -10.75 -10.12 16.70
C GLN A 32 -10.37 -9.06 15.67
N GLN A 33 -9.76 -7.98 16.15
CA GLN A 33 -9.28 -6.89 15.32
C GLN A 33 -7.78 -6.79 15.43
N ASN A 34 -7.09 -6.83 14.29
CA ASN A 34 -5.65 -6.61 14.22
C ASN A 34 -5.39 -5.39 13.33
N SER A 35 -4.55 -4.47 13.82
CA SER A 35 -4.06 -3.35 13.03
C SER A 35 -2.84 -3.78 12.21
N HIS A 36 -2.84 -3.47 10.93
CA HIS A 36 -1.71 -3.60 10.00
C HIS A 36 -1.48 -2.24 9.36
N ARG A 37 -0.27 -1.92 8.90
CA ARG A 37 0.09 -0.57 8.41
C ARG A 37 -0.94 0.02 7.42
N TYR A 38 -1.43 -0.78 6.47
CA TYR A 38 -2.38 -0.32 5.44
C TYR A 38 -3.83 -0.74 5.68
N TYR A 39 -4.09 -1.70 6.57
CA TYR A 39 -5.43 -2.24 6.79
C TYR A 39 -5.69 -2.57 8.25
N ILE A 40 -6.94 -2.48 8.68
CA ILE A 40 -7.41 -3.12 9.90
C ILE A 40 -8.16 -4.38 9.50
N SER A 41 -7.73 -5.55 9.98
CA SER A 41 -8.45 -6.81 9.76
C SER A 41 -9.45 -7.05 10.88
N GLN A 42 -10.71 -7.27 10.53
CA GLN A 42 -11.80 -7.64 11.44
C GLN A 42 -12.26 -9.06 11.14
N TYR A 43 -12.35 -9.90 12.16
CA TYR A 43 -12.73 -11.29 12.03
C TYR A 43 -14.08 -11.59 12.71
N TYR A 44 -14.93 -12.35 12.00
CA TYR A 44 -16.27 -12.75 12.41
C TYR A 44 -16.41 -14.29 12.30
N PRO A 45 -16.28 -15.04 13.41
CA PRO A 45 -16.26 -16.51 13.40
C PRO A 45 -17.63 -17.18 13.22
N VAL A 46 -18.74 -16.43 13.30
CA VAL A 46 -20.09 -16.98 13.15
C VAL A 46 -20.92 -15.99 12.33
N SER A 47 -20.71 -16.00 11.02
CA SER A 47 -21.54 -15.31 10.04
C SER A 47 -22.06 -16.36 9.05
N PRO A 48 -23.31 -16.84 9.19
CA PRO A 48 -23.87 -17.83 8.28
C PRO A 48 -23.84 -17.41 6.80
N PRO A 49 -23.88 -18.37 5.86
CA PRO A 49 -24.02 -18.08 4.43
C PRO A 49 -25.46 -17.60 4.19
N GLY A 50 -25.63 -16.31 3.90
CA GLY A 50 -26.93 -15.64 3.80
C GLY A 50 -27.06 -14.35 4.63
N ASP A 51 -26.04 -13.99 5.41
CA ASP A 51 -25.90 -12.65 6.01
C ASP A 51 -25.34 -11.62 5.01
N SER A 52 -25.29 -10.33 5.39
CA SER A 52 -24.95 -9.13 4.59
C SER A 52 -23.61 -9.12 3.83
N HIS A 53 -22.84 -10.20 3.84
CA HIS A 53 -21.48 -10.29 3.29
C HIS A 53 -21.30 -11.41 2.24
N TRP A 54 -22.38 -12.10 1.84
CA TRP A 54 -22.38 -13.09 0.77
C TRP A 54 -23.22 -12.59 -0.42
N GLU A 55 -22.65 -12.61 -1.62
CA GLU A 55 -23.36 -12.23 -2.84
C GLU A 55 -24.03 -13.45 -3.48
N ASP A 56 -25.29 -13.32 -3.90
CA ASP A 56 -25.96 -14.37 -4.67
C ASP A 56 -25.52 -14.32 -6.14
N MET A 57 -24.84 -15.40 -6.56
CA MET A 57 -24.34 -15.56 -7.92
C MET A 57 -25.32 -16.29 -8.85
N GLY A 58 -26.55 -16.55 -8.40
CA GLY A 58 -27.58 -17.27 -9.15
C GLY A 58 -28.42 -16.41 -10.11
N SER A 59 -28.37 -15.07 -10.01
CA SER A 59 -29.28 -14.16 -10.74
C SER A 59 -29.07 -14.07 -12.26
N GLY A 60 -28.09 -14.78 -12.82
CA GLY A 60 -27.77 -14.73 -14.26
C GLY A 60 -26.83 -13.59 -14.67
N ASP A 61 -26.53 -12.65 -13.76
CA ASP A 61 -25.63 -11.52 -14.00
C ASP A 61 -24.14 -11.85 -13.76
N ALA A 62 -23.85 -13.06 -13.28
CA ALA A 62 -22.49 -13.49 -12.98
C ALA A 62 -21.79 -13.99 -14.25
N GLU A 63 -20.60 -13.47 -14.52
CA GLU A 63 -19.73 -13.90 -15.60
C GLU A 63 -18.88 -15.11 -15.19
N LEU A 64 -18.59 -16.00 -16.14
CA LEU A 64 -17.83 -17.22 -15.89
C LEU A 64 -16.34 -17.05 -16.22
N VAL A 65 -15.48 -17.42 -15.27
CA VAL A 65 -14.06 -17.69 -15.49
C VAL A 65 -13.87 -19.15 -15.84
N VAL A 66 -14.47 -20.04 -15.05
CA VAL A 66 -14.53 -21.49 -15.29
C VAL A 66 -15.97 -21.93 -15.06
N GLY A 67 -16.58 -22.53 -16.09
CA GLY A 67 -17.93 -23.06 -16.04
C GLY A 67 -18.00 -24.51 -15.56
N THR A 68 -19.17 -24.89 -15.05
CA THR A 68 -19.53 -26.29 -14.75
C THR A 68 -19.28 -27.18 -15.97
N GLY A 69 -18.57 -28.29 -15.77
CA GLY A 69 -18.23 -29.23 -16.85
C GLY A 69 -17.14 -28.76 -17.81
N SER A 70 -16.43 -27.67 -17.51
CA SER A 70 -15.25 -27.27 -18.29
C SER A 70 -14.19 -28.38 -18.27
N PRO A 71 -13.49 -28.65 -19.39
CA PRO A 71 -12.42 -29.64 -19.41
C PRO A 71 -11.32 -29.29 -18.39
N PRO A 72 -10.52 -30.28 -17.93
CA PRO A 72 -9.42 -30.04 -17.01
C PRO A 72 -8.43 -29.03 -17.59
N VAL A 73 -8.54 -27.78 -17.18
CA VAL A 73 -7.60 -26.75 -17.58
C VAL A 73 -6.40 -26.83 -16.63
N HIS A 74 -5.39 -27.58 -17.03
CA HIS A 74 -4.19 -27.80 -16.21
C HIS A 74 -3.22 -26.60 -16.13
N HIS A 75 -3.59 -25.42 -16.63
CA HIS A 75 -2.67 -24.28 -16.75
C HIS A 75 -3.27 -22.98 -16.22
N LYS A 76 -2.42 -22.15 -15.59
CA LYS A 76 -2.67 -20.82 -14.99
C LYS A 76 -3.57 -19.93 -15.86
N GLN A 77 -4.88 -20.11 -15.82
CA GLN A 77 -5.82 -19.19 -16.44
C GLN A 77 -6.12 -18.09 -15.43
N ASN A 78 -5.37 -17.00 -15.54
CA ASN A 78 -5.76 -15.75 -14.92
C ASN A 78 -6.66 -15.03 -15.93
N LYS A 79 -7.92 -14.78 -15.56
CA LYS A 79 -8.85 -14.01 -16.39
C LYS A 79 -8.64 -12.53 -16.11
N PRO A 80 -8.14 -11.72 -17.06
CA PRO A 80 -8.07 -10.28 -16.87
C PRO A 80 -9.48 -9.68 -16.83
N VAL A 81 -9.69 -8.76 -15.90
CA VAL A 81 -10.94 -8.03 -15.69
C VAL A 81 -10.61 -6.56 -15.39
N SER A 82 -11.41 -5.65 -15.91
CA SER A 82 -11.33 -4.23 -15.55
C SER A 82 -12.55 -3.87 -14.70
N LEU A 83 -12.31 -3.41 -13.47
CA LEU A 83 -13.34 -2.97 -12.55
C LEU A 83 -14.07 -1.74 -13.11
N SER A 84 -15.38 -1.70 -12.91
CA SER A 84 -16.22 -0.56 -13.29
C SER A 84 -16.03 0.68 -12.40
N PHE A 85 -15.28 0.57 -11.30
CA PHE A 85 -14.98 1.64 -10.35
C PHE A 85 -13.50 1.64 -9.93
N ASP A 86 -13.03 2.79 -9.44
CA ASP A 86 -11.71 2.90 -8.82
C ASP A 86 -11.72 2.22 -7.45
N PHE A 87 -10.95 1.14 -7.31
CA PHE A 87 -10.81 0.42 -6.04
C PHE A 87 -9.52 0.86 -5.34
N LYS A 88 -9.63 1.33 -4.09
CA LYS A 88 -8.47 1.72 -3.29
C LYS A 88 -7.80 0.49 -2.70
N PHE A 89 -6.59 0.18 -3.17
CA PHE A 89 -5.76 -0.92 -2.70
C PHE A 89 -4.43 -0.34 -2.21
N TYR A 90 -4.05 -0.54 -0.95
CA TYR A 90 -2.79 -0.04 -0.38
C TYR A 90 -2.57 1.48 -0.60
N GLY A 91 -3.65 2.26 -0.57
CA GLY A 91 -3.60 3.72 -0.73
C GLY A 91 -3.52 4.24 -2.17
N HIS A 92 -3.47 3.36 -3.19
CA HIS A 92 -3.58 3.76 -4.59
C HIS A 92 -4.83 3.13 -5.25
N PHE A 93 -5.26 3.69 -6.38
CA PHE A 93 -6.45 3.20 -7.08
C PHE A 93 -6.06 2.21 -8.17
N ILE A 94 -6.75 1.07 -8.21
CA ILE A 94 -6.63 0.06 -9.26
C ILE A 94 -7.97 -0.17 -9.93
N ARG A 95 -7.90 -0.55 -11.21
CA ARG A 95 -9.05 -1.06 -11.99
C ARG A 95 -8.74 -2.38 -12.68
N ASN A 96 -7.50 -2.56 -13.14
CA ASN A 96 -7.12 -3.74 -13.88
C ASN A 96 -6.65 -4.82 -12.90
N ILE A 97 -7.35 -5.94 -12.89
CA ILE A 97 -7.06 -7.10 -12.05
C ILE A 97 -7.07 -8.36 -12.91
N SER A 98 -6.63 -9.48 -12.35
CA SER A 98 -6.91 -10.77 -12.95
C SER A 98 -7.32 -11.82 -11.92
N ILE A 99 -8.38 -12.57 -12.24
CA ILE A 99 -8.93 -13.61 -11.37
C ILE A 99 -8.19 -14.91 -11.65
N SER A 100 -7.58 -15.50 -10.62
CA SER A 100 -6.96 -16.81 -10.72
C SER A 100 -7.91 -17.92 -10.28
N THR A 101 -7.88 -19.07 -10.95
CA THR A 101 -8.59 -20.28 -10.51
C THR A 101 -8.02 -20.89 -9.23
N ARG A 102 -6.85 -20.41 -8.78
CA ARG A 102 -6.16 -20.85 -7.55
C ARG A 102 -6.57 -20.10 -6.28
N GLY A 103 -7.71 -19.40 -6.30
CA GLY A 103 -8.30 -18.79 -5.10
C GLY A 103 -7.79 -17.39 -4.74
N TYR A 104 -7.30 -16.62 -5.72
CA TYR A 104 -6.87 -15.24 -5.49
C TYR A 104 -7.14 -14.33 -6.70
N ILE A 105 -7.16 -13.03 -6.43
CA ILE A 105 -7.14 -11.95 -7.41
C ILE A 105 -5.71 -11.39 -7.47
N ASN A 106 -5.14 -11.27 -8.66
CA ASN A 106 -3.86 -10.59 -8.88
C ASN A 106 -4.13 -9.11 -9.22
N THR A 107 -3.42 -8.21 -8.54
CA THR A 107 -3.53 -6.75 -8.68
C THR A 107 -2.40 -6.14 -9.51
N GLY A 108 -1.37 -6.91 -9.84
CA GLY A 108 -0.24 -6.52 -10.66
C GLY A 108 -0.54 -6.49 -12.16
N PRO A 109 0.39 -5.96 -12.98
CA PRO A 109 0.21 -5.81 -14.42
C PRO A 109 0.06 -7.17 -15.13
N TYR A 110 -0.94 -7.31 -16.00
CA TYR A 110 -1.18 -8.53 -16.77
C TYR A 110 -0.48 -8.50 -18.16
N PRO A 111 0.12 -9.61 -18.65
CA PRO A 111 0.32 -10.88 -17.96
C PRO A 111 1.38 -10.74 -16.85
N SER A 112 0.98 -11.03 -15.62
CA SER A 112 1.89 -10.94 -14.48
C SER A 112 2.67 -12.25 -14.36
N TYR A 113 3.99 -12.16 -14.49
CA TYR A 113 4.89 -13.25 -14.15
C TYR A 113 5.05 -13.41 -12.63
N VAL A 114 4.63 -12.40 -11.85
CA VAL A 114 4.89 -12.30 -10.42
C VAL A 114 3.56 -12.38 -9.67
N THR A 115 3.03 -13.60 -9.61
CA THR A 115 1.78 -13.91 -8.92
C THR A 115 1.95 -14.01 -7.40
N ASP A 116 3.18 -13.98 -6.90
CA ASP A 116 3.47 -14.30 -5.52
C ASP A 116 3.53 -13.11 -4.56
N THR A 117 3.67 -11.89 -5.07
CA THR A 117 3.88 -10.67 -4.27
C THR A 117 2.75 -9.64 -4.39
N GLN A 118 1.87 -9.77 -5.39
CA GLN A 118 0.74 -8.86 -5.63
C GLN A 118 -0.57 -9.65 -5.73
N TYR A 119 -1.32 -9.69 -4.62
CA TYR A 119 -2.52 -10.51 -4.54
C TYR A 119 -3.52 -10.03 -3.49
N ILE A 120 -4.77 -10.42 -3.73
CA ILE A 120 -5.86 -10.45 -2.77
C ILE A 120 -6.34 -11.90 -2.70
N ALA A 121 -6.04 -12.59 -1.60
CA ALA A 121 -6.20 -14.02 -1.45
C ALA A 121 -7.08 -14.37 -0.24
N PRO A 122 -8.38 -14.68 -0.41
CA PRO A 122 -9.17 -15.30 0.65
C PRO A 122 -8.62 -16.69 1.00
N LEU A 123 -8.08 -17.43 0.02
CA LEU A 123 -7.30 -18.65 0.19
C LEU A 123 -6.63 -18.98 -1.15
N SER A 124 -5.31 -18.80 -1.23
CA SER A 124 -4.53 -19.16 -2.41
C SER A 124 -3.72 -20.42 -2.15
N ASP A 125 -3.92 -21.45 -2.98
CA ASP A 125 -3.12 -22.68 -2.93
C ASP A 125 -2.87 -23.18 -4.37
N PRO A 126 -1.62 -23.53 -4.73
CA PRO A 126 -1.29 -24.03 -6.07
C PRO A 126 -1.99 -25.34 -6.46
N ARG A 127 -2.53 -26.09 -5.49
CA ARG A 127 -3.23 -27.37 -5.65
C ARG A 127 -4.75 -27.22 -5.71
N LEU A 128 -5.30 -26.01 -5.52
CA LEU A 128 -6.73 -25.79 -5.78
C LEU A 128 -7.03 -26.08 -7.25
N ASP A 129 -7.98 -26.99 -7.47
CA ASP A 129 -8.29 -27.54 -8.78
C ASP A 129 -9.82 -27.65 -8.96
N SER A 130 -10.33 -26.90 -9.93
CA SER A 130 -11.73 -26.92 -10.33
C SER A 130 -12.09 -28.14 -11.19
N SER A 131 -11.12 -28.87 -11.73
CA SER A 131 -11.40 -30.03 -12.60
C SER A 131 -11.79 -31.29 -11.83
N LEU A 132 -11.54 -31.31 -10.51
CA LEU A 132 -11.83 -32.45 -9.64
C LEU A 132 -13.32 -32.61 -9.33
N ASP A 133 -14.14 -31.62 -9.66
CA ASP A 133 -15.60 -31.68 -9.52
C ASP A 133 -16.26 -31.04 -10.73
N LYS A 134 -17.13 -31.81 -11.40
CA LYS A 134 -17.90 -31.32 -12.56
C LYS A 134 -18.78 -30.10 -12.23
N PHE A 135 -19.14 -29.92 -10.96
CA PHE A 135 -19.95 -28.81 -10.46
C PHE A 135 -19.13 -27.64 -9.93
N ALA A 136 -17.80 -27.72 -9.98
CA ALA A 136 -16.95 -26.59 -9.65
C ALA A 136 -17.15 -25.44 -10.64
N SER A 137 -16.99 -24.22 -10.15
CA SER A 137 -17.05 -23.02 -10.98
C SER A 137 -16.25 -21.89 -10.36
N VAL A 138 -15.70 -21.02 -11.20
CA VAL A 138 -15.18 -19.71 -10.78
C VAL A 138 -15.94 -18.66 -11.55
N ARG A 139 -16.57 -17.73 -10.84
CA ARG A 139 -17.49 -16.73 -11.39
C ARG A 139 -17.30 -15.38 -10.71
N TYR A 140 -17.68 -14.30 -11.37
CA TYR A 140 -17.63 -12.97 -10.78
C TYR A 140 -18.82 -12.10 -11.18
N LYS A 141 -19.06 -11.04 -10.41
CA LYS A 141 -20.09 -10.03 -10.66
C LYS A 141 -19.55 -8.65 -10.33
N ASP A 142 -19.78 -7.69 -11.21
CA ASP A 142 -19.47 -6.27 -10.99
C ASP A 142 -20.77 -5.47 -10.98
N SER A 143 -21.03 -4.75 -9.88
CA SER A 143 -22.26 -3.97 -9.69
C SER A 143 -22.05 -2.45 -9.83
N GLY A 144 -20.83 -1.97 -10.10
CA GLY A 144 -20.50 -0.54 -10.03
C GLY A 144 -20.16 -0.02 -8.63
N THR A 145 -20.53 -0.77 -7.59
CA THR A 145 -20.29 -0.42 -6.18
C THR A 145 -19.55 -1.51 -5.42
N SER A 146 -19.63 -2.74 -5.92
CA SER A 146 -18.92 -3.91 -5.44
C SER A 146 -18.51 -4.79 -6.62
N PHE A 147 -17.41 -5.50 -6.44
CA PHE A 147 -16.94 -6.54 -7.34
C PHE A 147 -16.72 -7.82 -6.53
N THR A 148 -17.47 -8.87 -6.83
CA THR A 148 -17.38 -10.14 -6.09
C THR A 148 -16.92 -11.26 -6.99
N VAL A 149 -15.95 -12.05 -6.51
CA VAL A 149 -15.52 -13.31 -7.12
C VAL A 149 -15.91 -14.46 -6.20
N GLU A 150 -16.46 -15.52 -6.78
CA GLU A 150 -16.76 -16.78 -6.09
C GLU A 150 -15.93 -17.92 -6.67
N TRP A 151 -15.25 -18.64 -5.78
CA TRP A 151 -14.67 -19.95 -6.04
C TRP A 151 -15.57 -21.00 -5.39
N ASN A 152 -16.33 -21.70 -6.23
CA ASN A 152 -17.35 -22.64 -5.80
C ASN A 152 -16.88 -24.07 -6.06
N ARG A 153 -16.86 -24.86 -4.98
CA ARG A 153 -16.58 -26.30 -4.95
C ARG A 153 -15.22 -26.68 -5.55
N LEU A 154 -14.19 -25.93 -5.18
CA LEU A 154 -12.82 -26.31 -5.51
C LEU A 154 -12.30 -27.39 -4.57
N TYR A 155 -11.40 -28.24 -5.04
CA TYR A 155 -10.74 -29.26 -4.22
C TYR A 155 -9.24 -29.12 -4.32
N LEU A 156 -8.53 -29.59 -3.29
CA LEU A 156 -7.07 -29.72 -3.35
C LEU A 156 -6.69 -31.03 -4.04
N THR A 157 -5.79 -30.95 -5.02
CA THR A 157 -5.21 -32.13 -5.68
C THR A 157 -4.62 -33.09 -4.64
N ASN A 158 -4.93 -34.38 -4.75
CA ASN A 158 -4.54 -35.45 -3.81
C ASN A 158 -5.05 -35.29 -2.36
N GLN A 159 -5.94 -34.33 -2.08
CA GLN A 159 -6.49 -34.07 -0.74
C GLN A 159 -8.02 -33.88 -0.76
N THR A 160 -8.72 -34.56 -1.68
CA THR A 160 -10.18 -34.43 -1.85
C THR A 160 -11.00 -34.81 -0.61
N LYS A 161 -10.41 -35.60 0.30
CA LYS A 161 -11.01 -35.98 1.59
C LYS A 161 -11.24 -34.79 2.53
N LEU A 162 -10.53 -33.67 2.34
CA LEU A 162 -10.76 -32.45 3.12
C LEU A 162 -12.13 -31.83 2.84
N GLY A 163 -12.74 -32.15 1.69
CA GLY A 163 -13.99 -31.57 1.24
C GLY A 163 -13.79 -30.39 0.28
N PRO A 164 -14.89 -29.82 -0.21
CA PRO A 164 -14.85 -28.69 -1.13
C PRO A 164 -14.53 -27.39 -0.38
N PHE A 165 -13.95 -26.45 -1.12
CA PHE A 165 -13.79 -25.06 -0.73
C PHE A 165 -14.83 -24.21 -1.49
N ILE A 166 -15.61 -23.44 -0.75
CA ILE A 166 -16.61 -22.50 -1.24
C ILE A 166 -16.42 -21.17 -0.53
N PHE A 167 -15.91 -20.18 -1.24
CA PHE A 167 -15.61 -18.87 -0.67
C PHE A 167 -15.74 -17.75 -1.70
N GLN A 168 -15.92 -16.54 -1.19
CA GLN A 168 -16.03 -15.32 -1.97
C GLN A 168 -15.00 -14.28 -1.54
N THR A 169 -14.62 -13.42 -2.48
CA THR A 169 -13.96 -12.15 -2.21
C THR A 169 -14.78 -11.03 -2.80
N THR A 170 -15.13 -10.04 -1.99
CA THR A 170 -15.80 -8.82 -2.45
C THR A 170 -14.90 -7.61 -2.24
N LEU A 171 -14.62 -6.90 -3.32
CA LEU A 171 -14.00 -5.57 -3.32
C LEU A 171 -15.13 -4.53 -3.30
N ILE A 172 -15.16 -3.68 -2.28
CA ILE A 172 -16.18 -2.63 -2.14
C ILE A 172 -15.56 -1.31 -2.60
N LYS A 173 -16.34 -0.45 -3.27
CA LYS A 173 -15.88 0.85 -3.79
C LYS A 173 -15.26 1.78 -2.74
N ASP A 174 -15.58 1.60 -1.46
CA ASP A 174 -14.95 2.33 -0.35
C ASP A 174 -13.56 1.80 0.05
N GLY A 175 -13.05 0.79 -0.65
CA GLY A 175 -11.73 0.18 -0.43
C GLY A 175 -11.73 -1.01 0.53
N ARG A 176 -12.88 -1.39 1.12
CA ARG A 176 -12.96 -2.61 1.93
C ARG A 176 -12.83 -3.87 1.08
N ILE A 177 -12.16 -4.87 1.64
CA ILE A 177 -12.05 -6.22 1.08
C ILE A 177 -12.74 -7.18 2.04
N VAL A 178 -13.67 -7.99 1.54
CA VAL A 178 -14.40 -8.97 2.34
C VAL A 178 -14.06 -10.37 1.84
N PHE A 179 -13.52 -11.21 2.72
CA PHE A 179 -13.39 -12.64 2.53
C PHE A 179 -14.54 -13.33 3.25
N ALA A 180 -15.35 -14.11 2.53
CA ALA A 180 -16.47 -14.85 3.09
C ALA A 180 -16.31 -16.34 2.79
N TYR A 181 -16.36 -17.17 3.83
CA TYR A 181 -16.16 -18.62 3.74
C TYR A 181 -17.47 -19.33 4.02
N LYS A 182 -18.09 -19.86 2.97
CA LYS A 182 -19.34 -20.64 3.09
C LYS A 182 -19.04 -22.08 3.50
N GLU A 183 -18.07 -22.70 2.83
CA GLU A 183 -17.60 -24.04 3.14
C GLU A 183 -16.07 -24.05 3.07
N ALA A 184 -15.44 -24.38 4.19
CA ALA A 184 -14.00 -24.58 4.27
C ALA A 184 -13.71 -25.66 5.34
N PRO A 185 -12.75 -26.57 5.10
CA PRO A 185 -12.42 -27.65 6.02
C PRO A 185 -11.98 -27.12 7.39
N SER A 186 -12.43 -27.75 8.47
CA SER A 186 -12.17 -27.29 9.85
C SER A 186 -10.75 -27.51 10.37
N ARG A 187 -9.86 -28.13 9.56
CA ARG A 187 -8.48 -28.47 9.93
C ARG A 187 -7.52 -28.17 8.78
N LEU A 188 -7.27 -26.88 8.54
CA LEU A 188 -6.20 -26.42 7.65
C LEU A 188 -4.85 -26.25 8.38
N ILE A 189 -4.71 -26.78 9.61
CA ILE A 189 -3.59 -26.52 10.52
C ILE A 189 -2.45 -27.56 10.36
N ASP A 190 -2.58 -28.50 9.42
CA ASP A 190 -1.58 -29.55 9.19
C ASP A 190 -0.46 -29.08 8.26
N ASP A 191 0.68 -29.76 8.31
CA ASP A 191 1.88 -29.59 7.46
C ASP A 191 1.56 -29.65 5.94
N THR A 192 0.36 -30.07 5.60
CA THR A 192 -0.20 -30.08 4.26
C THR A 192 -0.47 -28.68 3.70
N MET A 193 -0.54 -27.62 4.49
CA MET A 193 -0.93 -26.26 4.05
C MET A 193 0.22 -25.22 4.02
N ARG A 194 1.47 -25.68 3.97
CA ARG A 194 2.68 -24.81 4.04
C ARG A 194 2.78 -23.69 2.99
N ASP A 195 2.21 -23.88 1.80
CA ASP A 195 2.31 -22.92 0.70
C ASP A 195 1.05 -22.03 0.54
N VAL A 196 0.13 -22.09 1.51
CA VAL A 196 -1.15 -21.40 1.41
C VAL A 196 -1.01 -19.95 1.83
N LYS A 197 -1.56 -19.05 1.01
CA LYS A 197 -1.59 -17.61 1.30
C LYS A 197 -3.01 -17.18 1.60
N VAL A 198 -3.20 -16.47 2.71
CA VAL A 198 -4.47 -15.85 3.10
C VAL A 198 -4.17 -14.42 3.52
N GLY A 199 -4.82 -13.45 2.87
CA GLY A 199 -4.57 -12.04 3.10
C GLY A 199 -4.31 -11.25 1.82
N VAL A 200 -3.55 -10.16 1.94
CA VAL A 200 -3.28 -9.24 0.83
C VAL A 200 -1.81 -8.83 0.80
N SER A 201 -1.25 -8.69 -0.38
CA SER A 201 0.14 -8.27 -0.58
C SER A 201 0.23 -7.31 -1.76
N ASP A 202 1.12 -6.34 -1.64
CA ASP A 202 1.45 -5.47 -2.76
C ASP A 202 2.96 -5.18 -2.87
N ALA A 203 3.35 -4.82 -4.09
CA ALA A 203 4.72 -4.64 -4.49
C ALA A 203 4.84 -3.54 -5.56
N TYR A 204 6.04 -3.01 -5.74
CA TYR A 204 6.34 -2.13 -6.86
C TYR A 204 7.43 -2.72 -7.76
N ILE A 205 7.49 -2.22 -8.99
CA ILE A 205 8.52 -2.58 -9.97
C ILE A 205 9.43 -1.35 -10.12
N PRO A 206 10.73 -1.44 -9.79
CA PRO A 206 11.66 -0.33 -9.95
C PRO A 206 11.93 -0.04 -11.44
N SER A 207 12.23 1.22 -11.75
CA SER A 207 12.50 1.71 -13.10
C SER A 207 13.80 1.15 -13.70
N LEU A 208 14.83 0.95 -12.86
CA LEU A 208 16.14 0.45 -13.27
C LEU A 208 16.17 -1.07 -13.22
N VAL A 209 16.18 -1.69 -14.40
CA VAL A 209 16.33 -3.14 -14.59
C VAL A 209 17.79 -3.43 -14.93
N LEU A 210 18.57 -3.83 -13.94
CA LEU A 210 19.90 -4.41 -14.18
C LEU A 210 19.70 -5.86 -14.63
N ASP A 211 20.14 -6.18 -15.86
CA ASP A 211 20.13 -7.52 -16.45
C ASP A 211 18.81 -8.32 -16.41
N GLY A 212 17.91 -8.02 -17.35
CA GLY A 212 16.92 -8.96 -17.90
C GLY A 212 15.73 -9.37 -17.02
N GLU A 213 15.88 -9.43 -15.70
CA GLU A 213 14.80 -9.72 -14.76
C GLU A 213 14.32 -8.43 -14.11
N LYS A 214 13.02 -8.12 -14.23
CA LYS A 214 12.40 -7.00 -13.50
C LYS A 214 12.20 -7.45 -12.04
N PRO A 215 13.01 -7.00 -11.07
CA PRO A 215 12.78 -7.38 -9.69
C PRO A 215 11.45 -6.77 -9.24
N VAL A 216 10.65 -7.53 -8.48
CA VAL A 216 9.41 -7.02 -7.89
C VAL A 216 9.64 -6.93 -6.39
N ILE A 217 9.54 -5.72 -5.86
CA ILE A 217 9.87 -5.43 -4.46
C ILE A 217 8.57 -5.34 -3.67
N GLU A 218 8.32 -6.38 -2.87
CA GLU A 218 7.21 -6.40 -1.92
C GLU A 218 7.50 -5.43 -0.79
N TYR A 219 6.59 -4.47 -0.57
CA TYR A 219 6.75 -3.46 0.48
C TYR A 219 5.87 -3.74 1.70
N HIS A 220 4.76 -4.46 1.52
CA HIS A 220 3.91 -4.86 2.64
C HIS A 220 3.03 -6.05 2.31
N ARG A 221 2.80 -6.89 3.33
CA ARG A 221 1.88 -8.01 3.31
C ARG A 221 1.08 -8.08 4.60
N VAL A 222 -0.21 -8.33 4.46
CA VAL A 222 -1.10 -8.76 5.54
C VAL A 222 -1.25 -10.28 5.42
N GLU A 223 -0.72 -11.03 6.38
CA GLU A 223 -0.95 -12.47 6.50
C GLU A 223 -2.02 -12.73 7.55
N LEU A 224 -3.09 -13.41 7.12
CA LEU A 224 -4.17 -13.82 7.99
C LEU A 224 -3.96 -15.31 8.33
N GLY A 225 -3.95 -15.64 9.62
CA GLY A 225 -3.79 -17.02 10.06
C GLY A 225 -4.90 -17.95 9.55
N LEU A 226 -4.51 -19.19 9.21
CA LEU A 226 -5.40 -20.22 8.66
C LEU A 226 -6.53 -20.62 9.61
N GLU A 227 -6.40 -20.34 10.92
CA GLU A 227 -7.46 -20.53 11.90
C GLU A 227 -8.72 -19.69 11.60
N LYS A 228 -8.59 -18.62 10.80
CA LYS A 228 -9.72 -17.78 10.36
C LYS A 228 -10.44 -18.33 9.13
N VAL A 229 -9.89 -19.37 8.49
CA VAL A 229 -10.45 -19.98 7.29
C VAL A 229 -11.21 -21.24 7.66
N HIS A 230 -12.47 -21.07 8.04
CA HIS A 230 -13.39 -22.17 8.29
C HIS A 230 -14.80 -21.80 7.83
N SER A 231 -15.67 -22.81 7.77
CA SER A 231 -17.06 -22.61 7.36
C SER A 231 -17.77 -21.57 8.24
N ASN A 232 -18.56 -20.70 7.63
CA ASN A 232 -19.32 -19.61 8.26
C ASN A 232 -18.47 -18.51 8.91
N ALA A 233 -17.28 -18.26 8.35
CA ALA A 233 -16.39 -17.20 8.78
C ALA A 233 -16.36 -16.05 7.77
N VAL A 234 -16.14 -14.83 8.27
CA VAL A 234 -15.90 -13.64 7.46
C VAL A 234 -14.68 -12.89 7.99
N VAL A 235 -13.82 -12.43 7.09
CA VAL A 235 -12.76 -11.47 7.38
C VAL A 235 -12.98 -10.21 6.55
N ILE A 236 -12.92 -9.04 7.18
CA ILE A 236 -13.02 -7.74 6.51
C ILE A 236 -11.70 -7.00 6.71
N LEU A 237 -11.06 -6.61 5.61
CA LEU A 237 -9.93 -5.67 5.63
C LEU A 237 -10.48 -4.27 5.35
N VAL A 238 -10.32 -3.39 6.33
CA VAL A 238 -10.72 -1.98 6.24
C VAL A 238 -9.48 -1.17 5.90
N PRO A 239 -9.45 -0.39 4.80
CA PRO A 239 -8.27 0.37 4.41
C PRO A 239 -8.00 1.49 5.42
N GLN A 240 -6.73 1.67 5.78
CA GLN A 240 -6.28 2.78 6.59
C GLN A 240 -5.95 4.00 5.72
N GLN A 241 -5.81 5.16 6.37
CA GLN A 241 -5.35 6.38 5.71
C GLN A 241 -3.85 6.28 5.45
N THR A 242 -3.41 6.63 4.23
CA THR A 242 -2.00 6.67 3.84
C THR A 242 -1.56 8.08 3.44
N CYS A 243 -0.26 8.33 3.39
CA CYS A 243 0.30 9.62 2.97
C CYS A 243 -0.20 10.06 1.58
N GLY A 244 -0.34 9.12 0.64
CA GLY A 244 -0.76 9.40 -0.74
C GLY A 244 -2.16 10.03 -0.88
N GLU A 245 -2.96 10.02 0.18
CA GLU A 245 -4.26 10.67 0.23
C GLU A 245 -4.17 12.17 0.50
N LEU A 246 -3.06 12.63 1.08
CA LEU A 246 -2.81 14.03 1.40
C LEU A 246 -2.34 14.75 0.14
N ARG A 247 -3.15 15.71 -0.33
CA ARG A 247 -2.92 16.40 -1.62
C ARG A 247 -2.16 17.70 -1.51
N GLY A 248 -1.83 18.16 -0.30
CA GLY A 248 -1.10 19.40 -0.08
C GLY A 248 0.13 19.22 0.80
N CYS A 249 1.17 20.00 0.52
CA CYS A 249 2.41 20.06 1.30
C CYS A 249 2.13 20.28 2.79
N SER A 250 1.36 21.31 3.13
CA SER A 250 1.05 21.63 4.53
C SER A 250 0.26 20.52 5.24
N SER A 251 -0.67 19.85 4.55
CA SER A 251 -1.39 18.70 5.12
C SER A 251 -0.51 17.46 5.28
N CYS A 252 0.47 17.29 4.41
CA CYS A 252 1.40 16.17 4.42
C CYS A 252 2.41 16.27 5.56
N ILE A 253 3.06 17.42 5.70
CA ILE A 253 4.09 17.66 6.72
C ILE A 253 3.49 17.68 8.13
N ASN A 254 2.27 18.21 8.26
CA ASN A 254 1.57 18.24 9.55
C ASN A 254 0.64 17.02 9.74
N SER A 255 0.85 15.94 8.99
CA SER A 255 -0.04 14.78 9.08
C SER A 255 0.05 14.13 10.46
N SER A 256 -1.09 13.63 10.94
CA SER A 256 -1.18 12.85 12.18
C SER A 256 -1.36 11.35 11.88
N ILE A 257 -0.93 10.90 10.70
CA ILE A 257 -1.04 9.49 10.30
C ILE A 257 0.06 8.72 11.05
N VAL A 258 -0.34 7.86 11.99
CA VAL A 258 0.59 7.26 12.97
C VAL A 258 1.53 6.22 12.36
N ASP A 259 1.03 5.41 11.43
CA ASP A 259 1.77 4.25 10.90
C ASP A 259 2.67 4.60 9.69
N PHE A 260 2.75 5.88 9.32
CA PHE A 260 3.47 6.38 8.14
C PHE A 260 4.29 7.65 8.42
N GLU A 261 5.55 7.66 7.98
CA GLU A 261 6.43 8.83 8.04
C GLU A 261 6.25 9.70 6.79
N CYS A 262 5.14 10.45 6.72
CA CYS A 262 4.79 11.20 5.52
C CYS A 262 5.74 12.37 5.24
N GLY A 263 6.26 12.41 4.00
CA GLY A 263 7.02 13.52 3.42
C GLY A 263 6.37 14.06 2.15
N TRP A 264 6.56 15.36 1.88
CA TRP A 264 6.10 16.00 0.65
C TRP A 264 7.27 16.17 -0.33
N CYS A 265 7.13 15.63 -1.55
CA CYS A 265 8.10 15.86 -2.61
C CYS A 265 7.52 16.76 -3.70
N GLN A 266 8.12 17.95 -3.86
CA GLN A 266 7.67 18.95 -4.82
C GLN A 266 7.89 18.51 -6.27
N LYS A 267 9.00 17.81 -6.55
CA LYS A 267 9.36 17.30 -7.89
C LYS A 267 8.29 16.39 -8.50
N VAL A 268 7.63 15.58 -7.66
CA VAL A 268 6.52 14.70 -8.07
C VAL A 268 5.15 15.20 -7.58
N ASN A 269 5.13 16.36 -6.92
CA ASN A 269 3.96 17.03 -6.37
C ASN A 269 3.03 16.08 -5.58
N ARG A 270 3.61 15.31 -4.65
CA ARG A 270 2.93 14.21 -3.96
C ARG A 270 3.42 14.03 -2.52
N CYS A 271 2.53 13.58 -1.65
CA CYS A 271 2.84 13.10 -0.31
C CYS A 271 3.07 11.59 -0.31
N SER A 272 4.12 11.10 0.35
CA SER A 272 4.46 9.67 0.46
C SER A 272 5.39 9.44 1.65
N ASP A 273 5.47 8.21 2.15
CA ASP A 273 6.50 7.73 3.06
C ASP A 273 7.69 7.07 2.32
N GLY A 274 7.73 7.19 0.99
CA GLY A 274 8.75 6.60 0.14
C GLY A 274 8.58 5.10 -0.14
N ASN A 275 7.57 4.44 0.43
CA ASN A 275 7.31 3.00 0.31
C ASN A 275 5.87 2.72 -0.13
N ASP A 276 5.56 3.01 -1.39
CA ASP A 276 4.26 2.74 -2.01
C ASP A 276 4.38 2.32 -3.49
N TRP A 277 3.24 2.15 -4.17
CA TRP A 277 3.19 1.80 -5.60
C TRP A 277 4.03 2.73 -6.51
N LEU A 278 4.21 4.00 -6.13
CA LEU A 278 4.97 4.99 -6.88
C LEU A 278 6.38 5.23 -6.33
N THR A 279 6.91 4.30 -5.51
CA THR A 279 8.28 4.35 -4.97
C THR A 279 9.34 4.56 -6.05
N ALA A 280 9.18 3.93 -7.22
CA ALA A 280 10.12 4.09 -8.32
C ALA A 280 10.23 5.56 -8.76
N SER A 281 9.08 6.22 -9.01
CA SER A 281 9.04 7.66 -9.37
C SER A 281 9.54 8.55 -8.24
N TRP A 282 9.30 8.17 -6.98
CA TRP A 282 9.79 8.90 -5.82
C TRP A 282 11.32 8.88 -5.73
N ARG A 283 11.92 7.70 -5.94
CA ARG A 283 13.37 7.50 -5.96
C ARG A 283 14.05 8.14 -7.16
N ASP A 284 13.46 7.99 -8.35
CA ASP A 284 14.00 8.59 -9.58
C ASP A 284 14.06 10.13 -9.48
N ALA A 285 13.18 10.74 -8.67
CA ALA A 285 13.20 12.17 -8.39
C ALA A 285 14.13 12.58 -7.22
N ALA A 286 14.86 11.62 -6.61
CA ALA A 286 15.67 11.81 -5.41
C ALA A 286 14.88 12.44 -4.25
N CYS A 287 13.63 12.00 -4.05
CA CYS A 287 12.79 12.45 -2.95
C CYS A 287 13.17 11.82 -1.59
N ASP A 288 13.98 10.75 -1.59
CA ASP A 288 14.56 10.17 -0.37
C ASP A 288 15.70 11.04 0.19
N ASP A 289 16.32 11.85 -0.67
CA ASP A 289 17.43 12.76 -0.34
C ASP A 289 16.94 14.18 0.02
N LEU A 290 15.67 14.34 0.45
CA LEU A 290 15.13 15.62 0.90
C LEU A 290 15.76 16.02 2.26
N VAL A 291 17.03 16.40 2.23
CA VAL A 291 17.73 17.03 3.33
C VAL A 291 17.13 18.42 3.50
N THR A 292 16.45 18.66 4.61
CA THR A 292 15.96 20.00 4.96
C THR A 292 17.16 20.92 5.23
N CYS A 293 17.03 22.24 4.99
CA CYS A 293 18.12 23.18 5.30
C CYS A 293 18.63 22.97 6.74
N GLY A 294 17.73 22.73 7.70
CA GLY A 294 18.06 22.53 9.11
C GLY A 294 18.97 21.33 9.43
N GLU A 295 19.06 20.34 8.54
CA GLU A 295 19.90 19.15 8.71
C GLU A 295 21.35 19.37 8.22
N LEU A 296 21.59 20.45 7.47
CA LEU A 296 22.92 20.83 6.99
C LEU A 296 23.70 21.53 8.11
N ARG A 297 24.66 20.82 8.71
CA ARG A 297 25.45 21.31 9.87
C ARG A 297 26.66 22.18 9.49
N GLY A 298 26.86 22.48 8.22
CA GLY A 298 28.03 23.21 7.73
C GLY A 298 27.66 24.35 6.79
N CYS A 299 28.38 25.47 6.88
CA CYS A 299 28.21 26.60 5.97
C CYS A 299 28.37 26.17 4.51
N SER A 300 29.44 25.43 4.21
CA SER A 300 29.73 25.01 2.83
C SER A 300 28.70 24.03 2.29
N SER A 301 28.19 23.12 3.13
CA SER A 301 27.13 22.18 2.74
C SER A 301 25.78 22.87 2.62
N CYS A 302 25.52 23.92 3.40
CA CYS A 302 24.31 24.75 3.31
C CYS A 302 24.25 25.58 2.02
N ILE A 303 25.34 26.29 1.70
CA ILE A 303 25.38 27.22 0.55
C ILE A 303 25.60 26.49 -0.78
N ASN A 304 26.33 25.37 -0.78
CA ASN A 304 26.55 24.56 -2.00
C ASN A 304 25.51 23.43 -2.16
N SER A 305 24.47 23.39 -1.35
CA SER A 305 23.40 22.40 -1.52
C SER A 305 22.62 22.70 -2.80
N SER A 306 22.90 21.96 -3.88
CA SER A 306 22.05 21.93 -5.07
C SER A 306 20.87 20.96 -4.92
N ILE A 307 20.59 20.50 -3.71
CA ILE A 307 19.69 19.37 -3.40
C ILE A 307 18.28 19.86 -3.00
N VAL A 308 18.08 21.16 -2.78
CA VAL A 308 16.89 21.75 -2.16
C VAL A 308 16.22 22.79 -3.06
N ASP A 309 14.90 22.69 -3.21
CA ASP A 309 14.03 23.66 -3.93
C ASP A 309 13.79 24.96 -3.13
N PHE A 310 14.50 25.17 -2.02
CA PHE A 310 14.44 26.38 -1.20
C PHE A 310 15.81 27.07 -1.21
N GLU A 311 15.83 28.41 -1.31
CA GLU A 311 17.05 29.21 -1.15
C GLU A 311 17.56 29.09 0.31
N CYS A 312 18.25 28.00 0.64
CA CYS A 312 18.83 27.81 1.97
C CYS A 312 19.92 28.87 2.21
N GLY A 313 19.80 29.60 3.32
CA GLY A 313 20.81 30.51 3.83
C GLY A 313 21.54 29.91 5.02
N TRP A 314 22.85 30.18 5.11
CA TRP A 314 23.62 29.92 6.33
C TRP A 314 23.69 31.17 7.19
N CYS A 315 23.25 31.10 8.45
CA CYS A 315 23.42 32.20 9.38
C CYS A 315 24.51 31.88 10.42
N GLN A 316 25.61 32.64 10.37
CA GLN A 316 26.73 32.45 11.30
C GLN A 316 26.37 32.78 12.75
N LYS A 317 25.46 33.74 12.99
CA LYS A 317 25.07 34.17 14.34
C LYS A 317 24.39 33.07 15.15
N VAL A 318 23.62 32.21 14.48
CA VAL A 318 22.93 31.06 15.08
C VAL A 318 23.56 29.73 14.67
N ASN A 319 24.64 29.76 13.88
CA ASN A 319 25.40 28.63 13.37
C ASN A 319 24.51 27.50 12.81
N ARG A 320 23.52 27.88 11.99
CA ARG A 320 22.52 26.98 11.42
C ARG A 320 22.23 27.34 9.97
N CYS A 321 21.80 26.35 9.21
CA CYS A 321 21.22 26.50 7.88
C CYS A 321 19.68 26.52 7.95
N SER A 322 19.03 27.39 7.18
CA SER A 322 17.57 27.53 7.16
C SER A 322 17.12 28.20 5.86
N ASP A 323 15.87 27.97 5.47
CA ASP A 323 15.16 28.72 4.42
C ASP A 323 14.37 29.92 4.97
N GLY A 324 14.49 30.20 6.28
CA GLY A 324 13.78 31.28 6.97
C GLY A 324 12.33 30.96 7.34
N ASN A 325 11.87 29.74 7.11
CA ASN A 325 10.48 29.33 7.37
C ASN A 325 10.41 27.96 8.09
N ASP A 326 11.15 27.84 9.19
CA ASP A 326 11.17 26.67 10.07
C ASP A 326 10.71 26.97 11.52
N TRP A 327 10.65 25.93 12.36
CA TRP A 327 10.20 26.03 13.76
C TRP A 327 11.03 26.98 14.63
N LEU A 328 12.24 27.36 14.22
CA LEU A 328 13.14 28.28 14.91
C LEU A 328 13.23 29.65 14.21
N THR A 329 12.27 29.99 13.36
CA THR A 329 12.22 31.27 12.63
C THR A 329 12.31 32.49 13.55
N ALA A 330 11.80 32.42 14.79
CA ALA A 330 11.93 33.52 15.75
C ALA A 330 13.40 33.85 16.05
N SER A 331 14.21 32.84 16.41
CA SER A 331 15.65 33.01 16.66
C SER A 331 16.42 33.48 15.41
N TRP A 332 15.94 33.09 14.23
CA TRP A 332 16.52 33.47 12.94
C TRP A 332 16.28 34.95 12.64
N ARG A 333 15.06 35.44 12.87
CA ARG A 333 14.69 36.85 12.72
C ARG A 333 15.32 37.74 13.79
N ASP A 334 15.37 37.29 15.04
CA ASP A 334 16.01 38.03 16.14
C ASP A 334 17.52 38.22 15.89
N ALA A 335 18.15 37.28 15.19
CA ALA A 335 19.53 37.39 14.73
C ALA A 335 19.69 38.22 13.43
N ALA A 336 18.59 38.73 12.85
CA ALA A 336 18.54 39.46 11.59
C ALA A 336 19.19 38.68 10.43
N CYS A 337 18.91 37.38 10.33
CA CYS A 337 19.50 36.50 9.32
C CYS A 337 18.83 36.62 7.93
N ASP A 338 17.66 37.26 7.82
CA ASP A 338 16.91 37.40 6.56
C ASP A 338 17.64 38.28 5.52
N ASP A 339 18.38 39.30 5.98
CA ASP A 339 19.15 40.21 5.12
C ASP A 339 20.56 39.67 4.77
N LEU A 340 20.99 38.59 5.43
CA LEU A 340 22.35 38.03 5.36
C LEU A 340 22.50 36.86 4.38
N ALA A 341 21.39 36.34 3.83
CA ALA A 341 21.38 35.29 2.80
C ALA A 341 22.06 35.72 1.46
N LYS A 342 22.57 36.96 1.37
CA LYS A 342 23.29 37.52 0.21
C LYS A 342 24.68 38.06 0.54
N SER A 343 25.34 37.59 1.60
CA SER A 343 26.71 37.99 1.99
C SER A 343 27.74 36.84 1.74
N PRO A 344 29.05 37.14 1.58
CA PRO A 344 29.99 36.37 0.73
C PRO A 344 30.29 34.95 1.22
N PRO A 345 30.78 34.05 0.31
CA PRO A 345 30.89 32.61 0.57
C PRO A 345 31.75 32.32 1.80
N CYS A 346 31.38 31.27 2.54
CA CYS A 346 32.01 30.73 3.75
C CYS A 346 33.51 31.00 3.85
N LEU A 347 33.89 32.20 4.28
CA LEU A 347 35.28 32.54 4.53
C LEU A 347 35.67 31.91 5.85
N SER A 348 36.65 31.00 5.78
CA SER A 348 37.30 30.41 6.93
C SER A 348 37.80 31.52 7.84
N ILE A 349 37.14 31.69 8.99
CA ILE A 349 37.67 32.55 10.05
C ILE A 349 38.87 31.82 10.64
N THR A 350 40.05 32.04 10.07
CA THR A 350 41.29 31.88 10.83
C THR A 350 41.23 32.92 11.95
N ARG A 351 41.52 32.45 13.16
CA ARG A 351 41.48 33.21 14.42
C ARG A 351 42.58 34.28 14.43
N SER A 352 42.42 35.33 13.64
CA SER A 352 43.34 36.46 13.58
C SER A 352 42.67 37.65 12.92
N ASN A 353 41.81 38.34 13.67
CA ASN A 353 41.64 39.81 13.67
C ASN A 353 40.43 40.17 14.54
N LEU A 354 40.63 40.06 15.85
CA LEU A 354 39.72 40.57 16.86
C LEU A 354 40.14 42.00 17.22
N THR A 355 40.26 42.88 16.22
CA THR A 355 40.48 44.32 16.46
C THR A 355 40.02 45.10 15.24
N THR A 356 38.86 45.73 15.37
CA THR A 356 38.40 47.02 14.82
C THR A 356 36.95 46.89 14.42
N PHE A 357 36.06 47.35 15.30
CA PHE A 357 34.83 48.12 15.00
C PHE A 357 34.11 48.34 16.34
N PHE A 358 34.63 49.25 17.14
CA PHE A 358 33.83 49.96 18.13
C PHE A 358 33.43 51.30 17.51
N PRO A 359 32.13 51.59 17.30
CA PRO A 359 31.68 52.97 17.29
C PRO A 359 31.48 53.41 18.74
N ARG A 360 32.33 54.36 19.10
CA ARG A 360 32.32 55.27 20.24
C ARG A 360 30.91 55.68 20.68
N THR A 361 30.61 55.46 21.95
CA THR A 361 29.52 56.08 22.71
C THR A 361 29.72 57.60 22.78
N SER A 362 28.76 58.37 22.30
CA SER A 362 28.57 59.77 22.70
C SER A 362 27.43 59.84 23.71
N VAL A 363 27.83 60.03 24.97
CA VAL A 363 26.95 60.38 26.09
C VAL A 363 26.39 61.79 25.83
N THR A 364 25.07 61.93 25.79
CA THR A 364 24.41 63.21 26.07
C THR A 364 23.31 62.98 27.07
N THR A 365 23.52 63.50 28.28
CA THR A 365 22.58 63.52 29.40
C THR A 365 21.63 64.70 29.24
N SER A 366 20.32 64.46 29.25
CA SER A 366 19.35 65.41 29.83
C SER A 366 18.11 64.67 30.34
N THR A 367 17.61 65.18 31.46
CA THR A 367 16.71 64.65 32.48
C THR A 367 15.21 64.66 32.09
N PRO A 368 14.33 64.00 32.88
CA PRO A 368 12.94 63.72 32.50
C PRO A 368 11.99 64.88 32.82
N THR A 369 10.95 65.06 31.99
CA THR A 369 9.78 65.88 32.35
C THR A 369 8.50 65.07 32.13
N LEU A 370 7.63 65.07 33.14
CA LEU A 370 6.37 64.32 33.24
C LEU A 370 5.15 65.14 32.75
N ALA A 371 4.24 64.44 32.06
CA ALA A 371 2.76 64.60 31.95
C ALA A 371 2.16 65.70 31.04
N PRO A 372 0.86 65.63 30.64
CA PRO A 372 -0.14 64.53 30.69
C PRO A 372 -0.88 64.26 29.34
N ALA A 373 -1.81 63.30 29.36
CA ALA A 373 -2.70 62.87 28.28
C ALA A 373 -3.86 63.84 27.93
N SER A 374 -4.33 63.81 26.67
CA SER A 374 -5.73 64.10 26.25
C SER A 374 -5.89 63.73 24.75
N SER A 375 -6.60 62.65 24.39
CA SER A 375 -8.02 62.60 23.99
C SER A 375 -8.38 63.21 22.62
N SER A 376 -8.96 62.35 21.77
CA SER A 376 -10.07 62.61 20.83
C SER A 376 -9.80 63.34 19.50
N GLY A 377 -10.08 62.63 18.41
CA GLY A 377 -10.27 63.19 17.07
C GLY A 377 -10.86 62.14 16.12
N LEU A 378 -12.19 62.07 16.09
CA LEU A 378 -12.99 61.29 15.14
C LEU A 378 -13.26 62.12 13.87
N PHE A 379 -13.64 61.43 12.77
CA PHE A 379 -14.34 61.91 11.55
C PHE A 379 -13.50 62.59 10.43
N VAL A 380 -13.68 62.36 9.12
CA VAL A 380 -14.56 61.49 8.29
C VAL A 380 -14.14 61.61 6.80
N LEU A 381 -14.46 60.58 5.97
CA LEU A 381 -14.69 60.52 4.49
C LEU A 381 -13.53 60.93 3.55
N THR A 382 -13.23 60.19 2.48
CA THR A 382 -14.09 60.09 1.29
C THR A 382 -14.00 58.76 0.54
N THR A 383 -15.18 58.29 0.15
CA THR A 383 -15.48 57.36 -0.93
C THR A 383 -14.96 57.87 -2.28
N ASN A 384 -14.36 57.00 -3.09
CA ASN A 384 -14.72 56.96 -4.50
C ASN A 384 -14.51 55.56 -5.10
N GLU A 385 -15.61 55.03 -5.62
CA GLU A 385 -15.75 53.77 -6.32
C GLU A 385 -15.69 54.06 -7.82
N SER A 386 -14.80 53.39 -8.56
CA SER A 386 -14.97 53.22 -10.01
C SER A 386 -14.20 52.00 -10.52
N ARG A 387 -14.95 50.88 -10.63
CA ARG A 387 -15.02 49.92 -11.76
C ARG A 387 -13.74 49.52 -12.52
N PRO A 388 -13.56 48.19 -12.74
CA PRO A 388 -13.05 47.68 -14.00
C PRO A 388 -14.12 46.87 -14.77
N THR A 389 -14.27 47.20 -16.05
CA THR A 389 -15.05 46.44 -17.05
C THR A 389 -14.31 45.18 -17.53
N PRO A 390 -15.02 44.20 -18.12
CA PRO A 390 -14.54 42.84 -18.32
C PRO A 390 -13.80 42.65 -19.65
N GLY A 391 -12.72 41.86 -19.64
CA GLY A 391 -11.95 41.54 -20.83
C GLY A 391 -11.32 40.15 -20.78
N ARG A 392 -11.84 39.27 -21.63
CA ARG A 392 -11.24 38.02 -22.16
C ARG A 392 -10.96 36.87 -21.19
N ALA A 393 -11.95 35.97 -21.10
CA ALA A 393 -11.72 34.57 -20.77
C ALA A 393 -10.99 33.88 -21.94
N PHE A 394 -9.83 33.27 -21.65
CA PHE A 394 -9.25 32.23 -22.51
C PHE A 394 -9.76 30.88 -22.02
N THR A 395 -10.77 30.35 -22.70
CA THR A 395 -11.17 28.94 -22.61
C THR A 395 -10.10 28.06 -23.24
N LEU A 396 -9.36 27.32 -22.42
CA LEU A 396 -8.59 26.15 -22.86
C LEU A 396 -9.50 24.93 -22.79
N SER A 397 -9.96 24.48 -23.96
CA SER A 397 -10.66 23.20 -24.14
C SER A 397 -9.75 22.02 -23.79
N PRO A 398 -10.27 20.91 -23.23
CA PRO A 398 -9.50 19.69 -23.10
C PRO A 398 -9.38 19.02 -24.48
N GLN A 399 -8.16 18.91 -25.00
CA GLN A 399 -7.91 18.10 -26.19
C GLN A 399 -8.11 16.62 -25.89
N ARG A 400 -9.11 16.07 -26.57
CA ARG A 400 -9.39 14.64 -26.74
C ARG A 400 -8.26 14.04 -27.59
N VAL A 401 -7.40 13.21 -27.00
CA VAL A 401 -6.43 12.40 -27.75
C VAL A 401 -7.19 11.21 -28.36
N THR A 402 -7.45 11.29 -29.65
CA THR A 402 -7.92 10.16 -30.48
C THR A 402 -6.73 9.33 -30.95
N PRO A 403 -6.78 7.98 -30.90
CA PRO A 403 -5.79 7.14 -31.56
C PRO A 403 -6.08 7.08 -33.07
N GLY A 404 -5.13 7.51 -33.89
CA GLY A 404 -5.13 7.32 -35.35
C GLY A 404 -4.62 5.92 -35.75
N PRO A 405 -4.90 5.48 -37.00
CA PRO A 405 -4.83 4.08 -37.39
C PRO A 405 -3.43 3.58 -37.79
N ASN A 406 -3.24 2.28 -37.51
CA ASN A 406 -2.18 1.33 -37.83
C ASN A 406 -1.28 1.61 -39.05
N LEU A 407 0.03 1.38 -38.88
CA LEU A 407 0.87 0.77 -39.92
C LEU A 407 2.17 0.16 -39.33
N PHE A 408 2.13 -1.06 -38.79
CA PHE A 408 3.30 -1.93 -38.78
C PHE A 408 2.87 -3.36 -39.10
N SER A 409 3.36 -3.83 -40.24
CA SER A 409 3.15 -5.15 -40.82
C SER A 409 3.67 -6.22 -39.87
N VAL A 410 2.81 -7.13 -39.46
CA VAL A 410 3.20 -8.38 -38.80
C VAL A 410 3.76 -9.29 -39.89
N SER A 411 5.08 -9.37 -39.98
CA SER A 411 5.74 -10.46 -40.69
C SER A 411 5.72 -11.69 -39.80
N GLU A 412 4.92 -12.68 -40.16
CA GLU A 412 4.98 -14.03 -39.60
C GLU A 412 6.39 -14.60 -39.75
N LEU A 413 7.01 -14.98 -38.63
CA LEU A 413 8.19 -15.84 -38.61
C LEU A 413 7.83 -17.14 -37.88
N PRO A 414 8.31 -18.29 -38.38
CA PRO A 414 7.66 -19.57 -38.17
C PRO A 414 7.87 -20.13 -36.76
N ARG A 415 6.83 -20.82 -36.32
CA ARG A 415 6.77 -21.77 -35.22
C ARG A 415 7.97 -22.72 -35.26
N ASN A 416 8.96 -22.48 -34.41
CA ASN A 416 10.02 -23.46 -34.17
C ASN A 416 9.80 -24.13 -32.81
N ASN A 417 9.33 -25.36 -32.89
CA ASN A 417 9.01 -26.23 -31.78
C ASN A 417 10.29 -27.00 -31.41
N HIS A 418 11.10 -26.47 -30.49
CA HIS A 418 12.14 -27.24 -29.83
C HIS A 418 12.23 -26.82 -28.36
N ARG A 419 11.44 -27.50 -27.53
CA ARG A 419 11.65 -27.57 -26.09
C ARG A 419 12.82 -28.52 -25.86
N THR A 420 14.05 -28.02 -25.97
CA THR A 420 15.23 -28.77 -25.53
C THR A 420 15.22 -28.73 -24.00
N GLN A 421 14.68 -29.78 -23.40
CA GLN A 421 14.83 -30.06 -21.99
C GLN A 421 16.33 -30.24 -21.73
N ARG A 422 17.00 -29.19 -21.23
CA ARG A 422 18.38 -29.29 -20.75
C ARG A 422 18.37 -30.14 -19.49
N THR A 423 18.50 -31.44 -19.65
CA THR A 423 19.04 -32.31 -18.61
C THR A 423 20.44 -31.79 -18.29
N ILE A 424 20.62 -31.28 -17.07
CA ILE A 424 21.93 -30.89 -16.56
C ILE A 424 22.78 -32.16 -16.62
N GLY A 425 23.74 -32.20 -17.54
CA GLY A 425 24.60 -33.36 -17.72
C GLY A 425 25.30 -33.70 -16.42
N THR A 426 25.38 -34.99 -16.08
CA THR A 426 25.98 -35.52 -14.85
C THR A 426 27.35 -34.91 -14.55
N ASN A 427 28.10 -34.54 -15.59
CA ASN A 427 29.42 -33.91 -15.50
C ASN A 427 29.39 -32.49 -14.88
N VAL A 428 28.31 -31.74 -15.08
CA VAL A 428 28.13 -30.40 -14.49
C VAL A 428 27.81 -30.52 -12.99
N ILE A 429 26.99 -31.50 -12.62
CA ILE A 429 26.66 -31.79 -11.21
C ILE A 429 27.92 -32.25 -10.46
N VAL A 430 28.72 -33.12 -11.07
CA VAL A 430 30.02 -33.53 -10.50
C VAL A 430 30.96 -32.33 -10.34
N GLY A 431 31.03 -31.43 -11.32
CA GLY A 431 31.82 -30.20 -11.22
C GLY A 431 31.41 -29.30 -10.06
N ILE A 432 30.11 -29.12 -9.84
CA ILE A 432 29.57 -28.33 -8.72
C ILE A 432 29.92 -29.00 -7.37
N LEU A 433 29.75 -30.33 -7.27
CA LEU A 433 30.07 -31.07 -6.05
C LEU A 433 31.57 -31.00 -5.72
N VAL A 434 32.45 -31.12 -6.71
CA VAL A 434 33.91 -30.97 -6.52
C VAL A 434 34.24 -29.54 -6.09
N GLY A 435 33.60 -28.52 -6.68
CA GLY A 435 33.76 -27.12 -6.28
C GLY A 435 33.38 -26.88 -4.82
N ILE A 436 32.27 -27.44 -4.36
CA ILE A 436 31.82 -27.33 -2.96
C ILE A 436 32.82 -28.00 -2.01
N VAL A 437 33.34 -29.18 -2.35
CA VAL A 437 34.33 -29.88 -1.52
C VAL A 437 35.63 -29.08 -1.39
N ILE A 438 36.11 -28.47 -2.48
CA ILE A 438 37.29 -27.59 -2.46
C ILE A 438 37.04 -26.38 -1.55
N LEU A 439 35.85 -25.76 -1.63
CA LEU A 439 35.49 -24.62 -0.80
C LEU A 439 35.47 -24.98 0.69
N ILE A 440 34.90 -26.14 1.04
CA ILE A 440 34.91 -26.66 2.41
C ILE A 440 36.34 -26.92 2.89
N ALA A 441 37.21 -27.49 2.05
CA ALA A 441 38.61 -27.73 2.40
C ALA A 441 39.39 -26.43 2.67
N ILE A 442 39.14 -25.38 1.87
CA ILE A 442 39.74 -24.05 2.07
C ILE A 442 39.25 -23.43 3.40
N VAL A 443 37.95 -23.53 3.69
CA VAL A 443 37.40 -23.03 4.97
C VAL A 443 37.99 -23.81 6.15
N ALA A 444 38.08 -25.14 6.06
CA ALA A 444 38.70 -25.96 7.10
C ALA A 444 40.19 -25.62 7.30
N TRP A 445 40.93 -25.40 6.22
CA TRP A 445 42.34 -24.99 6.28
C TRP A 445 42.49 -23.62 6.94
N THR A 446 41.69 -22.63 6.54
CA THR A 446 41.73 -21.28 7.12
C THR A 446 41.38 -21.30 8.60
N VAL A 447 40.38 -22.07 9.02
CA VAL A 447 40.06 -22.29 10.44
C VAL A 447 41.22 -22.96 11.17
N HIS A 448 41.86 -23.97 10.58
CA HIS A 448 43.00 -24.65 11.18
C HIS A 448 44.19 -23.69 11.38
N VAL A 449 44.52 -22.87 10.37
CA VAL A 449 45.60 -21.87 10.46
C VAL A 449 45.26 -20.81 11.52
N CYS A 450 44.04 -20.27 11.52
CA CYS A 450 43.61 -19.32 12.53
C CYS A 450 43.66 -19.90 13.95
N SER A 451 43.31 -21.18 14.12
CA SER A 451 43.39 -21.86 15.41
C SER A 451 44.83 -22.04 15.90
N LYS A 452 45.78 -22.29 15.00
CA LYS A 452 47.22 -22.37 15.32
C LYS A 452 47.80 -21.02 15.70
N MET A 453 47.45 -19.95 14.99
CA MET A 453 47.94 -18.60 15.33
C MET A 453 47.42 -18.14 16.70
N LYS A 454 46.21 -18.55 17.08
CA LYS A 454 45.65 -18.25 18.41
C LYS A 454 46.38 -19.00 19.54
N ALA A 455 46.83 -20.23 19.29
CA ALA A 455 47.58 -21.01 20.27
C ALA A 455 49.00 -20.45 20.54
N GLU A 456 49.65 -19.82 19.55
CA GLU A 456 50.95 -19.16 19.75
C GLU A 456 50.82 -17.81 20.49
N ALA A 457 49.70 -17.10 20.32
CA ALA A 457 49.45 -15.84 21.03
C ALA A 457 49.22 -16.03 22.54
N ASP A 458 48.54 -17.11 22.96
CA ASP A 458 48.29 -17.40 24.37
C ASP A 458 49.55 -17.88 25.13
N VAL A 459 50.58 -18.38 24.43
CA VAL A 459 51.85 -18.80 25.07
C VAL A 459 52.75 -17.60 25.42
N VAL A 460 52.64 -16.48 24.69
CA VAL A 460 53.46 -15.27 24.93
C VAL A 460 52.94 -14.43 26.11
N VAL A 461 51.66 -14.55 26.47
CA VAL A 461 51.05 -13.74 27.56
C VAL A 461 51.28 -14.38 28.95
N VAL A 462 51.72 -15.64 29.04
CA VAL A 462 51.92 -16.35 30.33
C VAL A 462 53.37 -16.31 30.84
N GLN A 463 54.32 -15.76 30.06
CA GLN A 463 55.69 -15.48 30.52
C GLN A 463 55.94 -13.97 30.65
N ILE A 464 55.37 -13.34 31.68
CA ILE A 464 55.88 -12.08 32.27
C ILE A 464 55.74 -12.16 33.78
#